data_AF-A0A318PVI7-F1
#
_entry.id   AF-A0A318PVI7-F1
#
_cell.length_a   1.000
_cell.length_b   1.000
_cell.length_c   1.000
_cell.angle_alpha   90.00
_cell.angle_beta   90.00
_cell.angle_gamma   90.00
#
_symmetry.space_group_name_H-M   'P 1'
#
loop_
_entity.id
_entity.type
_entity.pdbx_description
1 polymer ?
#
loop_
_entity_poly.entity_id
_entity_poly.type
_entity_poly.pdbx_seq_one_letter_code
_entity_poly.pdbx_strand_id
1 'polypeptide(L)'
;MGLLDTLFGRNRSSAPVARDRLQILLAHERAGTDGQESELLNTLHSEILEVIKKHIPVDQDKVQIKVDRGTSVSMLEIDIEVPALEKKKLREGR
;
A
#
# COMPACT_ATOMS: atom_id res chain seq x y z
N MET A 1 13.55 20.41 14.28
CA MET A 1 12.10 20.16 14.18
C MET A 1 11.91 19.02 13.22
N GLY A 2 11.43 17.88 13.73
CA GLY A 2 11.57 16.59 13.08
C GLY A 2 10.62 16.36 11.92
N LEU A 3 11.12 15.65 10.92
CA LEU A 3 10.39 15.14 9.74
C LEU A 3 9.17 14.25 10.10
N LEU A 4 9.02 13.91 11.38
CA LEU A 4 7.91 13.12 11.89
C LEU A 4 6.64 13.95 12.13
N ASP A 5 6.76 15.26 12.34
CA ASP A 5 5.60 16.13 12.62
C ASP A 5 4.74 16.35 11.37
N THR A 6 5.32 16.24 10.18
CA THR A 6 4.61 16.30 8.89
C THR A 6 3.83 15.04 8.56
N LEU A 7 4.16 13.90 9.18
CA LEU A 7 3.44 12.64 9.00
C LEU A 7 2.18 12.55 9.88
N PHE A 8 2.12 13.34 10.97
CA PHE A 8 1.04 13.26 11.97
C PHE A 8 0.29 14.59 12.17
N GLY A 9 0.31 15.48 11.16
CA GLY A 9 -0.23 16.84 11.22
C GLY A 9 -1.74 16.94 11.50
N ARG A 10 -2.04 17.31 12.76
CA ARG A 10 -3.18 18.08 13.30
C ARG A 10 -4.62 17.63 12.99
N ASN A 11 -5.21 17.10 14.07
CA ASN A 11 -6.62 17.02 14.41
C ASN A 11 -7.43 18.28 14.00
N ARG A 12 -8.23 18.21 12.92
CA ARG A 12 -9.45 19.02 12.74
C ARG A 12 -10.61 18.11 12.39
N SER A 13 -11.60 18.15 13.27
CA SER A 13 -12.89 17.48 13.14
C SER A 13 -13.68 18.02 11.95
N SER A 14 -14.00 17.13 11.01
CA SER A 14 -15.22 17.15 10.20
C SER A 14 -15.31 15.79 9.54
N ALA A 15 -15.79 14.78 10.28
CA ALA A 15 -15.72 13.35 9.92
C ALA A 15 -15.84 13.12 8.40
N PRO A 16 -14.72 13.04 7.67
CA PRO A 16 -14.75 12.33 6.42
C PRO A 16 -14.98 10.89 6.86
N VAL A 17 -15.78 10.12 6.13
CA VAL A 17 -15.73 8.66 6.28
C VAL A 17 -14.25 8.30 6.19
N ALA A 18 -13.61 7.96 7.32
CA ALA A 18 -12.17 7.86 7.42
C ALA A 18 -11.79 6.60 6.66
N ARG A 19 -11.43 6.76 5.39
CA ARG A 19 -10.97 5.65 4.57
C ARG A 19 -9.55 5.34 5.01
N ASP A 20 -9.33 4.10 5.40
CA ASP A 20 -8.00 3.62 5.70
C ASP A 20 -7.22 3.51 4.38
N ARG A 21 -5.89 3.65 4.43
CA ARG A 21 -5.02 3.49 3.27
C ARG A 21 -3.94 2.47 3.57
N LEU A 22 -3.70 1.59 2.61
CA LEU A 22 -2.62 0.62 2.63
C LEU A 22 -1.56 1.03 1.60
N GLN A 23 -0.35 1.33 2.06
CA GLN A 23 0.79 1.65 1.21
C GLN A 23 1.85 0.55 1.33
N ILE A 24 2.32 0.03 0.19
CA ILE A 24 3.36 -0.99 0.08
C ILE A 24 4.46 -0.46 -0.81
N LEU A 25 5.70 -0.54 -0.35
CA LEU A 25 6.88 -0.13 -1.09
C LEU A 25 7.85 -1.30 -1.20
N LEU A 26 8.12 -1.72 -2.42
CA LEU A 26 9.04 -2.80 -2.74
C LEU A 26 10.23 -2.21 -3.48
N ALA A 27 11.43 -2.49 -3.00
CA ALA A 27 12.68 -2.13 -3.66
C ALA A 27 13.47 -3.41 -3.93
N HIS A 28 13.91 -3.60 -5.17
CA HIS A 28 14.70 -4.74 -5.59
C HIS A 28 16.07 -4.25 -6.09
N GLU A 29 17.16 -4.72 -5.47
CA GLU A 29 18.53 -4.39 -5.85
C GLU A 29 19.08 -5.40 -6.87
N ARG A 30 19.80 -4.88 -7.87
CA ARG A 30 20.34 -5.66 -9.00
C ARG A 30 21.36 -6.71 -8.56
N ALA A 31 20.96 -7.98 -8.57
CA ALA A 31 21.86 -9.13 -8.56
C ALA A 31 21.90 -9.81 -9.93
N GLY A 32 22.24 -9.05 -10.98
CA GLY A 32 22.58 -9.58 -12.30
C GLY A 32 21.47 -10.29 -13.09
N THR A 33 20.64 -9.54 -13.82
CA THR A 33 20.13 -9.84 -15.19
C THR A 33 19.02 -8.84 -15.52
N ASP A 34 19.27 -7.98 -16.52
CA ASP A 34 18.47 -6.77 -16.81
C ASP A 34 17.09 -7.03 -17.46
N GLY A 35 16.52 -8.23 -17.31
CA GLY A 35 15.24 -8.63 -17.92
C GLY A 35 14.23 -9.31 -17.00
N GLN A 36 14.68 -10.08 -15.99
CA GLN A 36 13.78 -10.86 -15.12
C GLN A 36 13.10 -10.02 -14.03
N GLU A 37 13.62 -8.83 -13.75
CA GLU A 37 13.13 -7.97 -12.67
C GLU A 37 11.75 -7.38 -12.97
N SER A 38 11.48 -6.99 -14.23
CA SER A 38 10.16 -6.48 -14.57
C SER A 38 9.10 -7.58 -14.51
N GLU A 39 9.46 -8.83 -14.83
CA GLU A 39 8.56 -9.97 -14.67
C GLU A 39 8.30 -10.26 -13.19
N LEU A 40 9.34 -10.21 -12.34
CA LEU A 40 9.20 -10.37 -10.90
C LEU A 40 8.30 -9.30 -10.28
N LEU A 41 8.55 -8.01 -10.54
CA LEU A 41 7.74 -6.92 -9.99
C LEU A 41 6.29 -6.99 -10.48
N ASN A 42 6.07 -7.34 -11.75
CA ASN A 42 4.72 -7.53 -12.28
C ASN A 42 3.99 -8.73 -11.64
N THR A 43 4.74 -9.82 -11.36
CA THR A 43 4.21 -11.01 -10.68
C THR A 43 3.84 -10.69 -9.24
N LEU A 44 4.77 -10.11 -8.48
CA LEU A 44 4.55 -9.71 -7.09
C LEU A 44 3.38 -8.74 -6.97
N HIS A 45 3.29 -7.77 -7.88
CA HIS A 45 2.14 -6.87 -7.94
C HIS A 45 0.81 -7.63 -8.04
N SER A 46 0.71 -8.58 -8.98
CA SER A 46 -0.51 -9.35 -9.19
C SER A 46 -0.86 -10.21 -7.97
N GLU A 47 0.13 -10.92 -7.41
CA GLU A 47 -0.06 -11.78 -6.24
C GLU A 47 -0.44 -10.98 -4.99
N ILE A 48 0.21 -9.84 -4.74
CA ILE A 48 -0.09 -8.97 -3.60
C ILE A 48 -1.53 -8.45 -3.69
N LEU A 49 -1.94 -7.97 -4.87
CA LEU A 49 -3.33 -7.52 -5.06
C LEU A 49 -4.33 -8.65 -4.85
N GLU A 50 -4.06 -9.85 -5.34
CA GLU A 50 -4.93 -11.01 -5.10
C GLU A 50 -5.04 -11.35 -3.62
N VAL A 51 -3.93 -11.34 -2.88
CA VAL A 51 -3.93 -11.59 -1.44
C VAL A 51 -4.72 -10.53 -0.70
N ILE A 52 -4.51 -9.24 -1.02
CA ILE A 52 -5.23 -8.15 -0.34
C ILE A 52 -6.74 -8.27 -0.60
N LYS A 53 -7.15 -8.56 -1.84
CA LYS A 53 -8.57 -8.79 -2.21
C LYS A 53 -9.24 -9.92 -1.41
N LYS A 54 -8.48 -10.91 -0.92
CA LYS A 54 -9.01 -11.99 -0.07
C LYS A 54 -9.34 -11.53 1.35
N HIS A 55 -8.70 -10.46 1.83
CA HIS A 55 -8.84 -9.98 3.21
C HIS A 55 -9.65 -8.68 3.32
N ILE A 56 -9.65 -7.86 2.27
CA ILE A 56 -10.27 -6.54 2.27
C ILE A 56 -10.96 -6.33 0.93
N PRO A 57 -12.19 -5.80 0.89
CA PRO A 57 -12.79 -5.35 -0.36
C PRO A 57 -11.95 -4.22 -0.95
N VAL A 58 -11.30 -4.49 -2.08
CA VAL A 58 -10.50 -3.52 -2.83
C VAL A 58 -11.28 -3.10 -4.06
N ASP A 59 -11.47 -1.79 -4.20
CA ASP A 59 -11.95 -1.18 -5.44
C ASP A 59 -10.75 -0.96 -6.38
N GLN A 60 -10.79 -1.54 -7.58
CA GLN A 60 -9.68 -1.42 -8.54
C GLN A 60 -9.47 0.03 -8.99
N ASP A 61 -10.52 0.85 -9.00
CA ASP A 61 -10.43 2.28 -9.33
C ASP A 61 -9.72 3.09 -8.22
N LYS A 62 -9.47 2.46 -7.07
CA LYS A 62 -8.81 3.04 -5.90
C LYS A 62 -7.42 2.46 -5.62
N VAL A 63 -6.87 1.72 -6.58
CA VAL A 63 -5.50 1.21 -6.54
C VAL A 63 -4.62 2.11 -7.40
N GLN A 64 -3.58 2.68 -6.82
CA GLN A 64 -2.53 3.38 -7.54
C GLN A 64 -1.25 2.58 -7.48
N ILE A 65 -0.62 2.39 -8.65
CA ILE A 65 0.63 1.65 -8.78
C ILE A 65 1.64 2.55 -9.46
N LYS A 66 2.85 2.62 -8.92
CA LYS A 66 4.00 3.24 -9.59
C LYS A 66 5.14 2.26 -9.64
N VAL A 67 5.72 2.11 -10.81
CA VAL A 67 6.94 1.34 -11.02
C VAL A 67 8.01 2.31 -11.46
N ASP A 68 9.06 2.44 -10.64
CA ASP A 68 10.26 3.21 -10.98
C ASP A 68 11.39 2.23 -11.29
N ARG A 69 11.96 2.32 -12.49
CA ARG A 69 13.05 1.46 -12.94
C ARG A 69 14.33 2.26 -12.93
N GLY A 70 14.99 2.28 -11.78
CA GLY A 70 16.28 2.94 -11.61
C GLY A 70 17.43 2.14 -12.20
N THR A 71 18.61 2.75 -12.26
CA THR A 71 19.82 2.14 -12.85
C THR A 71 20.38 0.98 -12.01
N SER A 72 20.06 0.91 -10.72
CA SER A 72 20.59 -0.13 -9.81
C SER A 72 19.53 -0.76 -8.91
N VAL A 73 18.40 -0.07 -8.75
CA VAL A 73 17.29 -0.49 -7.90
C VAL A 73 16.01 -0.20 -8.66
N SER A 74 15.11 -1.19 -8.71
CA SER A 74 13.75 -0.98 -9.16
C SER A 74 12.79 -0.95 -8.00
N MET A 75 11.78 -0.10 -8.12
CA MET A 75 10.83 0.20 -7.08
C MET A 75 9.41 -0.04 -7.57
N LEU A 76 8.57 -0.64 -6.73
CA LEU A 76 7.14 -0.80 -6.92
C LEU A 76 6.43 -0.21 -5.71
N GLU A 77 5.69 0.87 -5.92
CA GLU A 77 4.82 1.51 -4.93
C GLU A 77 3.37 1.11 -5.25
N ILE A 78 2.65 0.60 -4.25
CA ILE A 78 1.22 0.26 -4.33
C ILE A 78 0.50 1.05 -3.22
N ASP A 79 -0.44 1.92 -3.60
CA ASP A 79 -1.33 2.64 -2.68
C ASP A 79 -2.77 2.16 -2.94
N ILE A 80 -3.43 1.68 -1.89
CA ILE A 80 -4.80 1.18 -1.95
C ILE A 80 -5.64 1.91 -0.92
N GLU A 81 -6.69 2.57 -1.38
CA GLU A 81 -7.74 3.06 -0.50
C GLU A 81 -8.65 1.91 -0.12
N VAL A 82 -8.75 1.63 1.18
CA VAL A 82 -9.61 0.57 1.70
C VAL A 82 -10.74 1.18 2.52
N PRO A 83 -11.93 0.55 2.55
CA PRO A 83 -12.96 0.99 3.47
C PRO A 83 -12.45 0.85 4.89
N ALA A 84 -12.90 1.74 5.78
CA ALA A 84 -12.61 1.65 7.20
C ALA A 84 -12.87 0.21 7.65
N LEU A 85 -11.83 -0.47 8.14
CA LEU A 85 -12.03 -1.78 8.73
C LEU A 85 -12.84 -1.51 9.99
N GLU A 86 -14.16 -1.71 9.92
CA GLU A 86 -15.06 -1.63 11.04
C GLU A 86 -14.40 -2.42 12.17
N LYS A 87 -13.92 -1.71 13.21
CA LYS A 87 -13.33 -2.33 14.39
C LYS A 87 -14.42 -3.21 14.97
N LYS A 88 -14.44 -4.48 14.58
CA LYS A 88 -15.39 -5.48 15.05
C LYS A 88 -15.27 -5.40 16.56
N LYS A 89 -16.29 -4.81 17.19
CA LYS A 89 -16.24 -4.40 18.59
C LYS A 89 -15.72 -5.58 19.41
N LEU A 90 -14.47 -5.51 19.87
CA LEU A 90 -14.06 -6.22 21.08
C LEU A 90 -14.79 -5.51 22.23
N ARG A 91 -16.11 -5.73 22.28
CA ARG A 91 -17.03 -5.36 23.35
C ARG A 91 -17.92 -6.58 23.60
N GLU A 92 -17.28 -7.67 23.95
CA GLU A 92 -17.86 -8.80 24.68
C GLU A 92 -16.73 -9.27 25.63
N GLY A 93 -16.83 -9.34 26.95
CA GLY A 93 -17.83 -8.87 27.93
C GLY A 93 -17.27 -7.71 28.76
N ARG A 94 -18.09 -6.92 29.46
CA ARG A 94 -18.66 -7.25 30.78
C ARG A 94 -17.61 -7.74 31.77
#